data_AF-A0A7X9EDB5-F1
#
_entry.id   AF-A0A7X9EDB5-F1
#
_cell.length_a   1.000
_cell.length_b   1.000
_cell.length_c   1.000
_cell.angle_alpha   90.00
_cell.angle_beta   90.00
_cell.angle_gamma   90.00
#
_symmetry.space_group_name_H-M   'P 1'
#
loop_
_entity.id
_entity.type
_entity.pdbx_description
1 polymer ?
#
loop_
_entity_poly.entity_id
_entity_poly.type
_entity_poly.pdbx_seq_one_letter_code
_entity_poly.pdbx_strand_id
1 'polypeptide(L)'
;MLQKLLKKSKKVGKNKKGFTLVELIAVVAIIGVLTLIAIPMYNSSQAKARDAADEANRRILKGAAAMYLAENGVPTGAITWKGTTPGGNNDKWVDYLEAWPEYPKNKATKYKVTITTGGDITVDLQD
;
A
#
# COMPACT_ATOMS: atom_id res chain seq x y z
N MET A 1 -55.89 -57.24 -9.48
CA MET A 1 -55.67 -55.99 -10.24
C MET A 1 -54.89 -54.91 -9.44
N LEU A 2 -53.97 -55.29 -8.52
CA LEU A 2 -53.35 -54.33 -7.59
C LEU A 2 -51.80 -54.40 -7.47
N GLN A 3 -51.12 -55.14 -8.32
CA GLN A 3 -49.65 -55.31 -8.24
C GLN A 3 -48.86 -54.39 -9.19
N LYS A 4 -49.55 -53.52 -9.96
CA LYS A 4 -48.91 -52.67 -10.99
C LYS A 4 -48.66 -51.21 -10.60
N LEU A 5 -49.04 -50.79 -9.39
CA LEU A 5 -48.82 -49.43 -8.91
C LEU A 5 -48.04 -49.45 -7.61
N LEU A 6 -46.71 -49.39 -7.70
CA LEU A 6 -45.94 -48.29 -7.12
C LEU A 6 -44.44 -48.58 -7.21
N LYS A 7 -43.81 -47.78 -8.08
CA LYS A 7 -42.48 -47.22 -7.86
C LYS A 7 -41.31 -48.17 -8.08
N LYS A 8 -41.07 -48.45 -9.37
CA LYS A 8 -39.72 -48.65 -9.92
C LYS A 8 -38.89 -47.40 -9.62
N SER A 9 -38.24 -47.38 -8.45
CA SER A 9 -37.23 -46.39 -8.13
C SER A 9 -36.06 -46.60 -9.10
N LYS A 10 -35.96 -45.74 -10.12
CA LYS A 10 -34.75 -45.63 -10.94
C LYS A 10 -33.59 -45.35 -9.98
N LYS A 11 -32.73 -46.34 -9.74
CA LYS A 11 -31.38 -46.09 -9.23
C LYS A 11 -30.67 -45.22 -10.27
N VAL A 12 -30.72 -43.90 -10.07
CA VAL A 12 -29.79 -42.98 -10.70
C VAL A 12 -28.42 -43.35 -10.13
N GLY A 13 -27.65 -44.13 -10.89
CA GLY A 13 -26.24 -44.37 -10.59
C GLY A 13 -25.56 -43.01 -10.56
N LYS A 14 -25.24 -42.52 -9.36
CA LYS A 14 -24.45 -41.30 -9.20
C LYS A 14 -23.05 -41.65 -9.72
N ASN A 15 -22.76 -41.27 -10.97
CA ASN A 15 -21.41 -41.23 -11.51
C ASN A 15 -20.59 -40.22 -10.70
N LYS A 16 -20.08 -40.66 -9.55
CA LYS A 16 -19.11 -39.90 -8.77
C LYS A 16 -17.77 -40.02 -9.49
N LYS A 17 -17.57 -39.19 -10.53
CA LYS A 17 -16.23 -38.94 -11.06
C LYS A 17 -15.46 -38.18 -9.97
N GLY A 18 -14.57 -38.87 -9.27
CA GLY A 18 -13.65 -38.27 -8.32
C GLY A 18 -12.51 -37.58 -9.07
N PHE A 19 -11.94 -36.55 -8.47
CA PHE A 19 -10.70 -35.91 -8.92
C PHE A 19 -9.55 -36.91 -8.79
N THR A 20 -8.75 -37.11 -9.83
CA THR A 20 -7.59 -37.99 -9.74
C THR A 20 -6.42 -37.28 -9.07
N LEU A 21 -5.57 -38.02 -8.36
CA LEU A 21 -4.35 -37.46 -7.76
C LEU A 21 -3.40 -36.92 -8.82
N VAL A 22 -3.36 -37.53 -10.01
CA VAL A 22 -2.51 -37.11 -11.12
C VAL A 22 -2.93 -35.73 -11.65
N GLU A 23 -4.23 -35.47 -11.76
CA GLU A 23 -4.75 -34.15 -12.13
C GLU A 23 -4.34 -33.08 -11.12
N LEU A 24 -4.35 -33.39 -9.83
CA LEU A 24 -3.92 -32.44 -8.79
C LEU A 24 -2.42 -32.18 -8.86
N ILE A 25 -1.62 -33.23 -9.03
CA ILE A 25 -0.16 -33.15 -9.06
C ILE A 25 0.33 -32.32 -10.26
N ALA A 26 -0.25 -32.51 -11.44
CA ALA A 26 0.10 -31.72 -12.62
C ALA A 26 -0.19 -30.23 -12.43
N VAL A 27 -1.29 -29.87 -11.76
CA VAL A 27 -1.67 -28.46 -11.51
C VAL A 27 -0.71 -27.79 -10.53
N VAL A 28 -0.40 -28.42 -9.39
CA VAL A 28 0.52 -27.82 -8.41
C VAL A 28 1.95 -27.74 -8.94
N ALA A 29 2.35 -28.67 -9.82
CA ALA A 29 3.65 -28.59 -10.51
C ALA A 29 3.74 -27.34 -11.39
N ILE A 30 2.70 -27.06 -12.20
CA ILE A 30 2.68 -25.86 -13.06
C ILE A 30 2.63 -24.57 -12.21
N ILE A 31 1.79 -24.52 -11.18
CA ILE A 31 1.72 -23.36 -10.26
C ILE A 31 3.08 -23.15 -9.56
N GLY A 32 3.78 -24.23 -9.19
CA GLY A 32 5.13 -24.17 -8.62
C GLY A 32 6.11 -23.45 -9.53
N VAL A 33 6.15 -23.79 -10.82
CA VAL A 33 7.03 -23.12 -11.79
C VAL A 33 6.65 -21.64 -11.96
N LEU A 34 5.36 -21.33 -12.07
CA LEU A 34 4.91 -19.94 -12.26
C LEU A 34 5.23 -19.05 -11.03
N THR A 35 5.04 -19.58 -9.83
CA THR A 35 5.28 -18.84 -8.57
C THR A 35 6.75 -18.49 -8.37
N LEU A 36 7.68 -19.37 -8.78
CA LEU A 36 9.12 -19.09 -8.71
C LEU A 36 9.53 -17.83 -9.49
N ILE A 37 8.92 -17.58 -10.64
CA ILE A 37 9.20 -16.39 -11.47
C ILE A 37 8.38 -15.19 -10.99
N ALA A 38 7.12 -15.43 -10.60
CA ALA A 38 6.18 -14.37 -10.26
C ALA A 38 6.57 -13.63 -8.97
N ILE A 39 7.04 -14.32 -7.93
CA ILE A 39 7.37 -13.71 -6.63
C ILE A 39 8.47 -12.63 -6.73
N PRO A 40 9.67 -12.89 -7.29
CA PRO A 40 10.72 -11.88 -7.37
C PRO A 40 10.32 -10.70 -8.25
N MET A 41 9.63 -10.96 -9.37
CA MET A 41 9.11 -9.91 -10.25
C MET A 41 8.11 -9.02 -9.53
N TYR A 42 7.16 -9.61 -8.80
CA TYR A 42 6.16 -8.90 -8.03
C TYR A 42 6.79 -8.06 -6.91
N ASN A 43 7.76 -8.62 -6.19
CA ASN A 43 8.49 -7.90 -5.15
C ASN A 43 9.26 -6.70 -5.71
N SER A 44 9.91 -6.86 -6.87
CA SER A 44 10.58 -5.75 -7.56
C SER A 44 9.59 -4.67 -7.99
N SER A 45 8.43 -5.05 -8.53
CA SER A 45 7.38 -4.10 -8.92
C SER A 45 6.83 -3.33 -7.72
N GLN A 46 6.60 -4.02 -6.60
CA GLN A 46 6.18 -3.36 -5.35
C GLN A 46 7.24 -2.40 -4.83
N ALA A 47 8.52 -2.79 -4.85
CA ALA A 47 9.61 -1.92 -4.39
C ALA A 47 9.66 -0.62 -5.21
N LYS A 48 9.59 -0.72 -6.55
CA LYS A 48 9.53 0.45 -7.45
C LYS A 48 8.31 1.33 -7.18
N ALA A 49 7.14 0.73 -6.94
CA ALA A 49 5.93 1.48 -6.60
C ALA A 49 6.08 2.24 -5.27
N ARG A 50 6.72 1.63 -4.26
CA ARG A 50 7.00 2.29 -2.98
C ARG A 50 8.01 3.43 -3.15
N ASP A 51 9.04 3.26 -3.96
CA ASP A 51 10.01 4.33 -4.25
C ASP A 51 9.36 5.52 -4.97
N ALA A 52 8.50 5.24 -5.95
CA ALA A 52 7.75 6.28 -6.66
C ALA A 52 6.77 7.03 -5.76
N ALA A 53 6.05 6.31 -4.89
CA ALA A 53 5.16 6.91 -3.90
C ALA A 53 5.93 7.76 -2.88
N ASP A 54 7.11 7.31 -2.45
CA ASP A 54 7.97 8.02 -1.50
C ASP A 54 8.48 9.35 -2.08
N GLU A 55 8.89 9.33 -3.35
CA GLU A 55 9.29 10.53 -4.09
C GLU A 55 8.11 11.49 -4.30
N ALA A 56 6.93 10.98 -4.65
CA ALA A 56 5.72 11.78 -4.78
C ALA A 56 5.34 12.45 -3.45
N ASN A 57 5.38 11.72 -2.34
CA ASN A 57 5.12 12.23 -1.00
C ASN A 57 6.11 13.36 -0.63
N ARG A 58 7.41 13.17 -0.88
CA ARG A 58 8.42 14.22 -0.65
C ARG A 58 8.14 15.49 -1.46
N ARG A 59 7.70 15.36 -2.70
CA ARG A 59 7.33 16.52 -3.54
C ARG A 59 6.12 17.26 -3.00
N ILE A 60 5.10 16.52 -2.57
CA ILE A 60 3.89 17.11 -1.94
C ILE A 60 4.29 17.89 -0.68
N LEU A 61 5.12 17.28 0.19
CA LEU A 61 5.60 17.92 1.41
C LEU A 61 6.46 19.18 1.14
N LYS A 62 7.36 19.12 0.14
CA LYS A 62 8.14 20.28 -0.30
C LYS A 62 7.24 21.38 -0.84
N GLY A 63 6.23 21.04 -1.63
CA GLY A 63 5.24 21.98 -2.16
C GLY A 63 4.49 22.70 -1.04
N ALA A 64 4.01 21.97 -0.05
CA ALA A 64 3.34 22.56 1.12
C ALA A 64 4.26 23.51 1.90
N ALA A 65 5.51 23.13 2.15
CA ALA A 65 6.48 23.99 2.80
C ALA A 65 6.84 25.24 1.96
N ALA A 66 6.88 25.11 0.63
CA ALA A 66 7.09 26.24 -0.27
C ALA A 66 5.91 27.22 -0.24
N MET A 67 4.67 26.71 -0.18
CA MET A 67 3.48 27.55 -0.01
C MET A 67 3.52 28.32 1.31
N TYR A 68 3.90 27.64 2.40
CA TYR A 68 4.08 28.29 3.70
C TYR A 68 5.14 29.40 3.66
N LEU A 69 6.29 29.15 3.04
CA LEU A 69 7.35 30.16 2.86
C LEU A 69 6.90 31.34 1.99
N ALA A 70 6.09 31.09 0.96
CA ALA A 70 5.57 32.15 0.10
C ALA A 70 4.62 33.09 0.85
N GLU A 71 3.86 32.56 1.81
CA GLU A 71 2.90 33.34 2.62
C GLU A 71 3.56 34.03 3.82
N ASN A 72 4.46 33.33 4.53
CA ASN A 72 5.01 33.78 5.81
C ASN A 72 6.43 34.37 5.69
N GLY A 73 7.05 34.26 4.51
CA GLY A 73 8.45 34.59 4.31
C GLY A 73 9.41 33.59 4.96
N VAL A 74 10.71 33.91 4.91
CA VAL A 74 11.75 33.07 5.53
C VAL A 74 11.65 33.18 7.05
N PRO A 75 11.55 32.06 7.78
CA PRO A 75 11.34 32.11 9.22
C PRO A 75 12.63 32.52 9.94
N THR A 76 12.49 33.27 11.03
CA THR A 76 13.60 33.73 11.89
C THR A 76 14.24 32.60 12.70
N GLY A 77 13.57 31.45 12.84
CA GLY A 77 14.11 30.22 13.40
C GLY A 77 13.71 29.03 12.55
N ALA A 78 14.49 27.95 12.58
CA ALA A 78 14.17 26.75 11.81
C ALA A 78 12.83 26.15 12.26
N ILE A 79 11.94 25.89 11.29
CA ILE A 79 10.63 25.27 11.54
C ILE A 79 10.72 23.80 11.18
N THR A 80 10.13 22.94 12.02
CA THR A 80 10.08 21.49 11.76
C THR A 80 8.65 20.99 11.88
N TRP A 81 8.16 20.35 10.82
CA TRP A 81 6.87 19.66 10.79
C TRP A 81 7.06 18.17 10.89
N LYS A 82 6.27 17.51 11.77
CA LYS A 82 6.40 16.08 12.04
C LYS A 82 5.15 15.26 11.77
N GLY A 83 4.03 15.88 11.39
CA GLY A 83 2.77 15.16 11.15
C GLY A 83 2.23 14.40 12.37
N THR A 84 2.81 14.63 13.55
CA THR A 84 2.39 14.03 14.82
C THR A 84 1.32 14.93 15.41
N THR A 85 0.06 14.63 15.09
CA THR A 85 -1.17 15.35 15.46
C THR A 85 -1.35 16.75 14.86
N PRO A 86 -2.52 17.04 14.24
CA PRO A 86 -2.91 18.40 13.86
C PRO A 86 -2.88 19.36 15.06
N GLY A 87 -2.25 20.53 14.91
CA GLY A 87 -2.48 21.66 15.83
C GLY A 87 -1.47 21.86 16.97
N GLY A 88 -0.28 21.26 16.92
CA GLY A 88 0.85 21.77 17.72
C GLY A 88 1.29 23.14 17.21
N ASN A 89 1.70 24.07 18.10
CA ASN A 89 2.05 25.46 17.74
C ASN A 89 3.11 25.62 16.63
N ASN A 90 3.81 24.55 16.25
CA ASN A 90 4.84 24.51 15.21
C ASN A 90 4.46 23.65 13.99
N ASP A 91 3.34 22.92 14.06
CA ASP A 91 2.86 21.99 13.03
C ASP A 91 1.76 22.66 12.20
N LYS A 92 2.13 23.73 11.47
CA LYS A 92 1.24 24.50 10.57
C LYS A 92 0.93 23.80 9.25
N TRP A 93 1.43 22.58 9.05
CA TRP A 93 1.21 21.81 7.84
C TRP A 93 -0.27 21.56 7.54
N VAL A 94 -1.13 21.59 8.57
CA VAL A 94 -2.58 21.38 8.47
C VAL A 94 -3.29 22.41 7.60
N ASP A 95 -2.71 23.60 7.45
CA ASP A 95 -3.27 24.67 6.61
C ASP A 95 -2.91 24.47 5.12
N TYR A 96 -1.88 23.65 4.85
CA TYR A 96 -1.33 23.45 3.49
C TYR A 96 -1.53 22.02 2.96
N LEU A 97 -1.89 21.07 3.83
CA LEU A 97 -2.10 19.67 3.49
C LEU A 97 -3.34 19.13 4.19
N GLU A 98 -4.21 18.48 3.41
CA GLU A 98 -5.41 17.80 3.93
C GLU A 98 -5.05 16.61 4.83
N ALA A 99 -3.99 15.89 4.48
CA ALA A 99 -3.51 14.75 5.24
C ALA A 99 -1.99 14.62 5.16
N TRP A 100 -1.38 14.22 6.27
CA TRP A 100 0.05 13.92 6.30
C TRP A 100 0.32 12.57 5.62
N PRO A 101 1.22 12.49 4.63
CA PRO A 101 1.47 11.27 3.89
C PRO A 101 2.16 10.18 4.74
N GLU A 102 1.81 8.93 4.48
CA GLU A 102 2.48 7.77 5.10
C GLU A 102 3.73 7.36 4.30
N TYR A 103 4.79 6.96 5.00
CA TYR A 103 5.97 6.40 4.34
C TYR A 103 5.67 4.99 3.80
N PRO A 104 5.77 4.75 2.48
CA PRO A 104 5.30 3.52 1.87
C PRO A 104 6.17 2.29 2.17
N LYS A 105 7.40 2.46 2.65
CA LYS A 105 8.29 1.33 3.00
C LYS A 105 8.11 0.86 4.45
N ASN A 106 7.83 1.77 5.37
CA ASN A 106 7.60 1.45 6.78
C ASN A 106 6.61 2.44 7.40
N LYS A 107 5.38 1.99 7.70
CA LYS A 107 4.33 2.85 8.26
C LYS A 107 4.66 3.46 9.63
N ALA A 108 5.59 2.85 10.36
CA ALA A 108 6.06 3.36 11.66
C ALA A 108 6.96 4.59 11.49
N THR A 109 7.75 4.66 10.42
CA THR A 109 8.60 5.82 10.12
C THR A 109 7.75 6.94 9.51
N LYS A 110 7.94 8.16 9.98
CA LYS A 110 7.22 9.36 9.50
C LYS A 110 8.16 10.31 8.79
N TYR A 111 7.63 11.14 7.90
CA TYR A 111 8.41 12.24 7.32
C TYR A 111 8.62 13.37 8.32
N LYS A 112 9.70 14.11 8.15
CA LYS A 112 10.04 15.34 8.86
C LYS A 112 10.37 16.40 7.82
N VAL A 113 9.64 17.50 7.83
CA VAL A 113 9.94 18.64 6.96
C VAL A 113 10.65 19.69 7.80
N THR A 114 11.81 20.16 7.35
CA THR A 114 12.56 21.23 8.02
C THR A 114 12.74 22.39 7.06
N ILE A 115 12.34 23.58 7.50
CA ILE A 115 12.55 24.83 6.79
C ILE A 115 13.64 25.59 7.54
N THR A 116 14.77 25.83 6.89
CA THR A 116 15.92 26.53 7.50
C THR A 116 15.69 28.04 7.51
N THR A 117 16.47 28.75 8.34
CA THR A 117 16.54 30.22 8.34
C THR A 117 17.11 30.81 7.04
N GLY A 118 17.65 29.96 6.14
CA GLY A 118 18.03 30.35 4.78
C GLY A 118 16.91 30.19 3.75
N GLY A 119 15.76 29.64 4.14
CA GLY A 119 14.65 29.34 3.23
C GLY A 119 14.75 27.97 2.54
N ASP A 120 15.76 27.16 2.87
CA ASP A 120 15.90 25.82 2.32
C ASP A 120 14.87 24.87 2.94
N ILE A 121 14.25 24.05 2.09
CA ILE A 121 13.27 23.03 2.49
C ILE A 121 13.91 21.64 2.37
N THR A 122 14.05 20.97 3.49
CA THR A 122 14.51 19.58 3.56
C THR A 122 13.37 18.67 4.00
N VAL A 123 13.25 17.49 3.37
CA VAL A 123 12.28 16.46 3.76
C VAL A 123 13.04 15.18 4.06
N ASP A 124 13.15 14.86 5.34
CA ASP A 124 13.85 13.69 5.85
C ASP A 124 12.87 12.70 6.48
N LEU A 125 13.37 11.54 6.88
CA LEU A 125 12.63 10.63 7.74
C LEU A 125 12.88 11.01 9.20
N GLN A 126 11.89 10.80 10.06
CA GLN A 126 12.05 10.86 11.50
C GLN A 126 12.85 9.64 11.96
N ASP A 127 13.79 9.88 12.87
CA ASP A 127 14.54 8.85 13.59
C ASP A 127 13.63 8.12 14.59
#